data_AF-A0A382DH23-F1
#
_entry.id   AF-A0A382DH23-F1
#
_cell.length_a   1.000
_cell.length_b   1.000
_cell.length_c   1.000
_cell.angle_alpha   90.00
_cell.angle_beta   90.00
_cell.angle_gamma   90.00
#
_symmetry.space_group_name_H-M   'P 1'
#
loop_
_entity.id
_entity.type
_entity.pdbx_description
1 polymer ?
#
loop_
_entity_poly.entity_id
_entity_poly.type
_entity_poly.pdbx_seq_one_letter_code
_entity_poly.pdbx_strand_id
1 'polypeptide(L)'
;MNLPKPEIVTCVGLTKSVHAYIMKPRNIIEFQECIILAKKHNLQISSRGGGNSYTDVFMNSNQMLIDTLNLKSIKNFDSEKGIITVE
;
A
#
# COMPACT_ATOMS: atom_id res chain seq x y z
N MET A 1 0.83 15.56 -2.59
CA MET A 1 1.95 14.59 -2.62
C MET A 1 2.73 14.63 -3.95
N ASN A 2 4.03 14.29 -3.97
CA ASN A 2 4.83 14.09 -5.21
C ASN A 2 5.14 12.60 -5.43
N LEU A 3 5.37 12.19 -6.67
CA LEU A 3 5.78 10.82 -6.99
C LEU A 3 7.25 10.61 -6.58
N PRO A 4 7.57 9.59 -5.76
CA PRO A 4 8.93 9.33 -5.31
C PRO A 4 9.80 8.74 -6.42
N LYS A 5 11.08 8.51 -6.13
CA LYS A 5 11.90 7.63 -6.99
C LYS A 5 11.45 6.17 -6.80
N PRO A 6 11.50 5.33 -7.85
CA PRO A 6 11.24 3.91 -7.69
C PRO A 6 12.23 3.25 -6.72
N GLU A 7 11.71 2.30 -5.92
CA GLU A 7 12.49 1.47 -5.01
C GLU A 7 12.33 -0.01 -5.41
N ILE A 8 13.29 -0.86 -5.04
CA ILE A 8 13.23 -2.31 -5.27
C ILE A 8 12.39 -2.96 -4.17
N VAL A 9 11.43 -3.79 -4.57
CA VAL A 9 10.60 -4.60 -3.68
C VAL A 9 10.79 -6.07 -4.04
N THR A 10 11.13 -6.90 -3.04
CA THR A 10 11.37 -8.35 -3.19
C THR A 10 10.38 -9.15 -2.35
N CYS A 11 9.83 -10.24 -2.91
CA CYS A 11 8.86 -11.08 -2.20
C CYS A 11 9.57 -11.90 -1.11
N VAL A 12 8.83 -12.43 -0.14
CA VAL A 12 9.44 -13.21 0.95
C VAL A 12 10.14 -14.47 0.44
N GLY A 13 9.64 -15.07 -0.64
CA GLY A 13 10.28 -16.22 -1.27
C GLY A 13 11.60 -15.90 -1.97
N LEU A 14 11.98 -14.62 -2.07
CA LEU A 14 13.18 -14.14 -2.78
C LEU A 14 13.25 -14.54 -4.26
N THR A 15 12.14 -14.98 -4.84
CA THR A 15 12.05 -15.46 -6.23
C THR A 15 11.81 -14.34 -7.23
N LYS A 16 11.35 -13.16 -6.78
CA LYS A 16 11.03 -12.03 -7.65
C LYS A 16 11.29 -10.68 -6.98
N SER A 17 11.81 -9.75 -7.77
CA SER A 17 11.99 -8.34 -7.40
C SER A 17 11.46 -7.42 -8.50
N VAL A 18 10.88 -6.29 -8.12
CA VAL A 18 10.40 -5.26 -9.06
C VAL A 18 10.82 -3.87 -8.58
N HIS A 19 10.91 -2.92 -9.51
CA HIS A 19 10.96 -1.50 -9.16
C HIS A 19 9.53 -0.98 -9.03
N ALA A 20 9.21 -0.24 -7.97
CA ALA A 20 7.88 0.34 -7.77
C ALA A 20 7.96 1.72 -7.10
N TYR A 21 6.98 2.58 -7.38
CA TYR A 21 6.81 3.85 -6.67
C TYR A 21 6.09 3.60 -5.34
N ILE A 22 6.85 3.58 -4.24
CA ILE A 22 6.30 3.23 -2.92
C ILE A 22 5.71 4.47 -2.24
N MET A 23 4.39 4.46 -2.05
CA MET A 23 3.67 5.49 -1.30
C MET A 23 3.38 4.99 0.12
N LYS A 24 3.58 5.82 1.15
CA LYS A 24 3.40 5.45 2.57
C LYS A 24 2.43 6.41 3.27
N PRO A 25 1.15 6.46 2.86
CA PRO A 25 0.17 7.41 3.40
C PRO A 25 -0.03 7.20 4.90
N ARG A 26 -0.16 8.30 5.65
CA ARG A 26 -0.30 8.29 7.12
C ARG A 26 -1.75 8.37 7.61
N ASN A 27 -2.67 8.67 6.70
CA ASN A 27 -4.10 8.80 6.98
C ASN A 27 -4.88 8.63 5.68
N ILE A 28 -6.22 8.60 5.78
CA ILE A 28 -7.10 8.39 4.63
C ILE A 28 -7.02 9.51 3.58
N ILE A 29 -6.73 10.75 4.00
CA ILE A 29 -6.59 11.90 3.08
C ILE A 29 -5.35 11.67 2.20
N GLU A 30 -4.23 11.31 2.81
CA GLU A 30 -3.00 10.96 2.09
C GLU A 30 -3.17 9.73 1.19
N PHE A 31 -3.97 8.74 1.60
CA PHE A 31 -4.29 7.59 0.75
C PHE A 31 -5.07 8.02 -0.50
N GLN A 32 -6.06 8.90 -0.34
CA GLN A 32 -6.80 9.49 -1.47
C GLN A 32 -5.88 10.30 -2.39
N GLU A 33 -4.93 11.06 -1.83
CA GLU A 33 -3.90 11.75 -2.63
C GLU A 33 -3.06 10.78 -3.47
N CYS A 34 -2.72 9.60 -2.94
CA CYS A 34 -2.01 8.56 -3.70
C CYS A 34 -2.81 8.11 -4.92
N ILE A 35 -4.13 7.89 -4.78
CA ILE A 35 -5.01 7.48 -5.89
C ILE A 35 -5.07 8.57 -6.97
N ILE A 36 -5.23 9.84 -6.55
CA ILE A 36 -5.25 10.98 -7.47
C ILE A 36 -3.93 11.10 -8.22
N LEU A 37 -2.80 10.93 -7.52
CA LEU A 37 -1.47 10.96 -8.11
C LEU A 37 -1.25 9.81 -9.11
N ALA A 38 -1.67 8.59 -8.77
CA ALA A 38 -1.59 7.44 -9.67
C ALA A 38 -2.36 7.72 -10.97
N LYS A 39 -3.58 8.24 -10.87
CA LYS A 39 -4.40 8.63 -12.02
C LYS A 39 -3.71 9.70 -12.88
N LYS A 40 -3.15 10.75 -12.26
CA LYS A 40 -2.42 11.82 -12.96
C LYS A 40 -1.25 11.29 -13.78
N HIS A 41 -0.56 10.27 -13.27
CA HIS A 41 0.62 9.66 -13.91
C HIS A 41 0.29 8.40 -14.74
N ASN A 42 -0.99 8.06 -14.92
CA ASN A 42 -1.44 6.84 -15.59
C ASN A 42 -0.80 5.55 -15.02
N LEU A 43 -0.67 5.48 -13.70
CA LEU A 43 -0.11 4.33 -12.99
C LEU A 43 -1.23 3.41 -12.48
N GLN A 44 -1.01 2.11 -12.59
CA GLN A 44 -1.77 1.11 -11.87
C GLN A 44 -1.40 1.12 -10.38
N ILE A 45 -2.30 0.64 -9.54
CA ILE A 45 -2.14 0.61 -8.09
C ILE A 45 -2.08 -0.84 -7.62
N SER A 46 -1.13 -1.11 -6.75
CA SER A 46 -1.06 -2.31 -5.90
C SER A 46 -0.98 -1.86 -4.44
N SER A 47 -1.43 -2.69 -3.51
CA SER A 47 -1.34 -2.42 -2.07
C SER A 47 -0.43 -3.43 -1.38
N ARG A 48 0.29 -2.98 -0.36
CA ARG A 48 1.16 -3.82 0.48
C ARG A 48 0.85 -3.56 1.95
N GLY A 49 0.47 -4.61 2.66
CA GLY A 49 0.46 -4.62 4.14
C GLY A 49 1.83 -5.02 4.68
N GLY A 50 1.89 -6.05 5.54
CA GLY A 50 3.15 -6.57 6.08
C GLY A 50 4.17 -7.08 5.04
N GLY A 51 3.76 -7.27 3.78
CA GLY A 51 4.64 -7.76 2.72
C GLY A 51 5.07 -9.22 2.88
N ASN A 52 4.27 -10.03 3.62
CA ASN A 52 4.61 -11.40 3.97
C ASN A 52 4.24 -12.45 2.91
N SER A 53 3.65 -12.04 1.78
CA SER A 53 3.37 -12.97 0.70
C SER A 53 4.67 -13.50 0.08
N TYR A 54 4.75 -14.82 -0.09
CA TYR A 54 5.92 -15.50 -0.67
C TYR A 54 6.11 -15.16 -2.15
N THR A 55 5.01 -14.88 -2.85
CA THR A 55 4.97 -14.55 -4.27
C THR A 55 4.64 -13.06 -4.49
N ASP A 56 4.48 -12.68 -5.74
CA ASP A 56 4.41 -11.32 -6.25
C ASP A 56 3.00 -10.70 -6.25
N VAL A 57 2.07 -11.25 -5.46
CA VAL A 57 0.65 -10.80 -5.44
C VAL A 57 0.47 -9.31 -5.13
N PHE A 58 1.41 -8.71 -4.40
CA PHE A 58 1.41 -7.27 -4.06
C PHE A 58 2.37 -6.45 -4.92
N MET A 59 2.98 -7.03 -5.97
CA MET A 59 4.01 -6.40 -6.77
C MET A 59 3.50 -6.01 -8.14
N ASN A 60 3.84 -4.80 -8.58
CA ASN A 60 3.59 -4.36 -9.94
C ASN A 60 4.74 -3.48 -10.44
N SER A 61 5.41 -3.93 -11.52
CA SER A 61 6.66 -3.34 -11.97
C SER A 61 6.45 -1.98 -12.64
N ASN A 62 7.23 -0.99 -12.21
CA ASN A 62 7.15 0.41 -12.63
C ASN A 62 5.76 1.04 -12.37
N GLN A 63 5.00 0.49 -11.43
CA GLN A 63 3.70 0.99 -11.02
C GLN A 63 3.72 1.50 -9.57
N MET A 64 2.59 2.01 -9.10
CA MET A 64 2.45 2.50 -7.74
C MET A 64 2.16 1.35 -6.77
N LEU A 65 2.93 1.30 -5.69
CA LEU A 65 2.70 0.42 -4.55
C LEU A 65 2.33 1.28 -3.34
N ILE A 66 1.09 1.14 -2.85
CA ILE A 66 0.65 1.84 -1.64
C ILE A 66 0.88 0.92 -0.44
N ASP A 67 1.87 1.28 0.39
CA ASP A 67 2.19 0.63 1.65
C ASP A 67 1.27 1.16 2.76
N THR A 68 0.41 0.28 3.29
CA THR A 68 -0.64 0.63 4.25
C THR A 68 -0.20 0.48 5.70
N LEU A 69 1.07 0.17 6.00
CA LEU A 69 1.53 -0.08 7.38
C LEU A 69 1.35 1.10 8.34
N ASN A 70 1.25 2.32 7.82
CA ASN A 70 0.98 3.51 8.63
C ASN A 70 -0.52 3.70 8.94
N LEU A 71 -1.42 3.00 8.25
CA LEU A 71 -2.86 3.01 8.44
C LEU A 71 -3.24 1.86 9.39
N LYS A 72 -3.12 2.08 10.71
CA LYS A 72 -3.16 1.00 11.71
C LYS A 72 -3.94 1.33 12.98
N SER A 73 -4.84 2.32 12.92
CA SER A 73 -5.63 2.70 14.09
C SER A 73 -6.88 1.83 14.23
N ILE A 74 -7.39 1.77 15.45
CA ILE A 74 -8.70 1.22 15.73
C ILE A 74 -9.66 2.41 15.74
N LYS A 75 -10.66 2.41 14.85
CA LYS A 75 -11.65 3.49 14.72
C LYS A 75 -12.80 3.32 15.69
N ASN A 76 -13.26 2.08 15.88
CA ASN A 76 -14.35 1.75 16.77
C ASN A 76 -14.25 0.28 17.20
N PHE A 77 -14.70 -0.03 18.41
CA PHE A 77 -14.94 -1.39 18.84
C PHE A 77 -16.30 -1.47 19.55
N ASP A 78 -17.28 -2.07 18.89
CA ASP A 78 -18.57 -2.42 19.46
C ASP A 78 -18.43 -3.77 20.14
N SER A 79 -18.15 -3.75 21.45
CA SER A 79 -17.92 -4.96 22.24
C SER A 79 -19.19 -5.78 22.47
N GLU A 80 -20.37 -5.15 22.43
CA GLU A 80 -21.65 -5.85 22.57
C GLU A 80 -21.94 -6.70 21.33
N LYS A 81 -21.60 -6.20 20.13
CA LYS A 81 -21.76 -6.92 18.86
C LYS A 81 -20.53 -7.71 18.42
N GLY A 82 -19.38 -7.52 19.06
CA GLY A 82 -18.12 -8.12 18.64
C GLY A 82 -17.58 -7.59 17.30
N ILE A 83 -17.86 -6.32 16.98
CA ILE A 83 -17.48 -5.70 15.70
C ILE A 83 -16.38 -4.67 15.94
N ILE A 84 -15.28 -4.79 15.20
CA ILE A 84 -14.21 -3.78 15.17
C ILE A 84 -14.20 -3.08 13.81
N THR A 85 -14.05 -1.75 13.83
CA THR A 85 -13.73 -0.95 12.66
C THR A 85 -12.29 -0.47 12.79
N VAL A 86 -11.46 -0.81 11.81
CA VAL A 86 -10.04 -0.42 11.70
C VAL A 86 -9.81 0.26 10.34
N GLU A 87 -8.66 0.89 10.14
CA GLU A 87 -8.22 1.20 8.76
C GLU A 87 -8.09 -0.03 7.86
#